data_AF-A0A1M5JVT7-F1
#
_entry.id   AF-A0A1M5JVT7-F1
#
_cell.length_a   1.000
_cell.length_b   1.000
_cell.length_c   1.000
_cell.angle_alpha   90.00
_cell.angle_beta   90.00
_cell.angle_gamma   90.00
#
_symmetry.space_group_name_H-M   'P 1'
#
loop_
_entity.id
_entity.type
_entity.pdbx_description
1 polymer ?
#
loop_
_entity_poly.entity_id
_entity_poly.type
_entity_poly.pdbx_seq_one_letter_code
_entity_poly.pdbx_strand_id
1 'polypeptide(L)'
;MTRTITLRLSDEVYEAVRRYAEADHQSMNSWVEGVLDAEDMRRRCAAHAAWLADSPGVVETALAFHRANQRALADVGVPTVGGPTTGGSTAEGPNAGRPNREGAE
;
A
#
# COMPACT_ATOMS: atom_id res chain seq x y z
N MET A 1 -2.55 12.90 19.42
CA MET A 1 -2.89 14.35 19.37
C MET A 1 -3.01 14.75 17.92
N THR A 2 -4.17 15.28 17.51
CA THR A 2 -4.38 15.76 16.14
C THR A 2 -3.86 17.19 16.05
N ARG A 3 -3.06 17.49 15.01
CA ARG A 3 -2.57 18.85 14.73
C ARG A 3 -3.36 19.41 13.56
N THR A 4 -3.94 20.59 13.74
CA THR A 4 -4.60 21.32 12.65
C THR A 4 -3.55 22.05 11.82
N ILE A 5 -3.59 21.86 10.50
CA ILE A 5 -2.72 22.52 9.54
C ILE A 5 -3.59 23.28 8.55
N THR A 6 -3.32 24.56 8.34
CA THR A 6 -4.01 25.36 7.33
C THR A 6 -3.28 25.24 6.00
N LEU A 7 -3.97 24.71 4.99
CA LEU A 7 -3.49 24.66 3.62
C LEU A 7 -4.08 25.81 2.82
N ARG A 8 -3.23 26.65 2.24
CA ARG A 8 -3.65 27.70 1.30
C ARG A 8 -3.55 27.13 -0.10
N LEU A 9 -4.69 26.98 -0.77
CA LEU A 9 -4.79 26.49 -2.14
C LEU A 9 -5.05 27.67 -3.06
N SER A 10 -4.57 27.58 -4.31
CA SER A 10 -5.11 28.43 -5.38
C SER A 10 -6.54 27.99 -5.71
N ASP A 11 -7.32 28.86 -6.34
CA ASP A 11 -8.71 28.57 -6.71
C ASP A 11 -8.81 27.31 -7.58
N GLU A 12 -7.90 27.14 -8.54
CA GLU A 12 -7.85 25.96 -9.41
C GLU A 12 -7.64 24.66 -8.61
N VAL A 13 -6.71 24.66 -7.66
CA VAL A 13 -6.41 23.49 -6.84
C VAL A 13 -7.57 23.20 -5.88
N TYR A 14 -8.19 24.24 -5.31
CA TYR A 14 -9.36 24.10 -4.45
C TYR A 14 -10.52 23.41 -5.20
N GLU A 15 -10.83 23.89 -6.41
CA GLU A 15 -11.90 23.29 -7.22
C GLU A 15 -11.57 21.87 -7.67
N ALA A 16 -10.31 21.56 -7.95
CA ALA A 16 -9.89 20.19 -8.22
C ALA A 16 -10.13 19.27 -7.01
N VAL A 17 -9.67 19.68 -5.81
CA VAL A 17 -9.89 18.93 -4.56
C VAL A 17 -11.37 18.70 -4.33
N ARG A 18 -12.20 19.75 -4.49
CA ARG A 18 -13.65 19.65 -4.32
C ARG A 18 -14.24 18.60 -5.25
N ARG A 19 -13.92 18.68 -6.55
CA ARG A 19 -14.47 17.78 -7.57
C ARG A 19 -14.08 16.32 -7.33
N TYR A 20 -12.83 16.05 -6.96
CA TYR A 20 -12.38 14.69 -6.66
C TYR A 20 -12.95 14.16 -5.34
N ALA A 21 -13.02 15.00 -4.31
CA ALA A 21 -13.66 14.62 -3.04
C ALA A 21 -15.16 14.28 -3.25
N GLU A 22 -15.88 15.07 -4.05
CA GLU A 22 -17.28 14.79 -4.41
C GLU A 22 -17.41 13.47 -5.21
N ALA A 23 -16.52 13.24 -6.18
CA ALA A 23 -16.50 12.00 -6.98
C ALA A 23 -16.22 10.75 -6.13
N ASP A 24 -15.36 10.87 -5.12
CA ASP A 24 -15.01 9.79 -4.19
C ASP A 24 -15.97 9.69 -3.00
N HIS A 25 -17.02 10.53 -2.95
CA HIS A 25 -17.98 10.63 -1.85
C HIS A 25 -17.33 10.88 -0.47
N GLN A 26 -16.28 11.69 -0.46
CA GLN A 26 -15.53 12.08 0.75
C GLN A 26 -15.67 13.57 1.03
N SER A 27 -15.41 13.96 2.28
CA SER A 27 -15.17 15.37 2.58
C SER A 27 -13.84 15.81 1.96
N MET A 28 -13.71 17.10 1.61
CA MET A 28 -12.45 17.64 1.09
C MET A 28 -11.27 17.39 2.04
N ASN A 29 -11.49 17.44 3.36
CA ASN A 29 -10.42 17.20 4.33
C ASN A 29 -9.96 15.74 4.32
N SER A 30 -10.91 14.79 4.31
CA SER A 30 -10.59 13.36 4.25
C SER A 30 -9.89 12.99 2.94
N TRP A 31 -10.30 13.62 1.84
CA TRP A 31 -9.68 13.39 0.53
C TRP A 31 -8.24 13.91 0.50
N VAL A 32 -8.01 15.13 0.99
CA VAL A 32 -6.66 15.72 1.09
C VAL A 32 -5.77 14.91 2.02
N GLU A 33 -6.28 14.46 3.17
CA GLU A 33 -5.54 13.58 4.08
C GLU A 33 -5.11 12.29 3.37
N GLY A 34 -6.01 11.64 2.63
CA GLY A 34 -5.69 10.43 1.87
C GLY A 34 -4.60 10.65 0.81
N VAL A 35 -4.64 11.78 0.09
CA VAL A 35 -3.60 12.14 -0.88
C VAL A 35 -2.26 12.39 -0.20
N LEU A 36 -2.26 13.12 0.91
CA LEU A 36 -1.04 13.41 1.68
C LEU A 36 -0.43 12.14 2.27
N ASP A 37 -1.25 11.22 2.77
CA ASP A 37 -0.80 9.94 3.30
C ASP A 37 -0.17 9.07 2.20
N ALA A 38 -0.79 9.01 1.02
CA ALA A 38 -0.25 8.29 -0.13
C ALA A 38 1.11 8.87 -0.59
N GLU A 39 1.22 10.19 -0.64
CA GLU A 39 2.46 10.88 -1.03
C GLU A 39 3.56 10.75 0.03
N ASP A 40 3.22 10.85 1.32
CA ASP A 40 4.16 10.59 2.43
C ASP A 40 4.69 9.16 2.37
N MET A 41 3.80 8.17 2.17
CA MET A 41 4.20 6.77 2.03
C MET A 41 5.15 6.58 0.84
N ARG A 42 4.83 7.17 -0.32
CA ARG A 42 5.67 7.11 -1.52
C ARG A 42 7.07 7.67 -1.25
N ARG A 43 7.16 8.82 -0.57
CA ARG A 43 8.45 9.46 -0.20
C ARG A 43 9.25 8.60 0.77
N ARG A 44 8.59 8.02 1.78
CA ARG A 44 9.26 7.12 2.73
C ARG A 44 9.78 5.86 2.06
N CYS A 45 9.00 5.26 1.16
CA CYS A 45 9.45 4.11 0.37
C CYS A 45 10.67 4.46 -0.50
N ALA A 46 10.66 5.62 -1.17
CA ALA A 46 11.79 6.06 -1.97
C ALA A 46 13.04 6.31 -1.11
N ALA A 47 12.90 6.98 0.03
CA ALA A 47 14.00 7.21 0.97
C ALA A 47 14.56 5.90 1.54
N HIS A 48 13.67 4.95 1.87
CA HIS A 48 14.07 3.63 2.33
C HIS A 48 14.84 2.86 1.25
N ALA A 49 14.36 2.89 0.00
CA ALA A 49 15.05 2.26 -1.12
C ALA A 49 16.44 2.86 -1.36
N ALA A 50 16.55 4.20 -1.29
CA ALA A 50 17.85 4.88 -1.37
C ALA A 50 18.78 4.45 -0.23
N TRP A 51 18.28 4.43 1.00
CA TRP A 51 19.06 3.98 2.15
C TRP A 51 19.55 2.52 2.02
N LEU A 52 18.70 1.62 1.52
CA LEU A 52 19.08 0.23 1.25
C LEU A 52 20.19 0.13 0.21
N ALA A 53 20.12 0.94 -0.85
CA ALA A 53 21.15 0.99 -1.89
C ALA A 53 22.49 1.52 -1.37
N ASP A 54 22.43 2.51 -0.46
CA ASP A 54 23.63 3.12 0.15
C ASP A 54 24.22 2.28 1.29
N SER A 55 23.49 1.29 1.80
CA SER A 55 23.87 0.47 2.97
C SER A 55 23.91 -1.04 2.68
N PRO A 56 24.61 -1.51 1.63
CA PRO A 56 24.54 -2.90 1.20
C PRO A 56 24.99 -3.90 2.28
N GLY A 57 25.96 -3.54 3.13
CA GLY A 57 26.40 -4.39 4.23
C GLY A 57 25.32 -4.64 5.30
N VAL A 58 24.48 -3.63 5.57
CA VAL A 58 23.35 -3.77 6.50
C VAL A 58 22.28 -4.68 5.90
N VAL A 59 22.01 -4.53 4.59
CA VAL A 59 21.08 -5.38 3.85
C VAL A 59 21.54 -6.84 3.89
N GLU A 60 22.80 -7.11 3.57
CA GLU A 60 23.33 -8.47 3.60
C GLU A 60 23.30 -9.09 4.99
N THR A 61 23.62 -8.30 6.02
CA THR A 61 23.54 -8.77 7.42
C THR A 61 22.12 -9.14 7.79
N ALA A 62 21.14 -8.29 7.46
CA ALA A 62 19.73 -8.55 7.74
C ALA A 62 19.21 -9.79 6.98
N LEU A 63 19.60 -9.95 5.70
CA LEU A 63 19.22 -11.11 4.90
C LEU A 63 19.88 -12.40 5.42
N ALA A 64 21.15 -12.35 5.83
CA ALA A 64 21.82 -13.49 6.44
C ALA A 64 21.14 -13.92 7.75
N PHE A 65 20.79 -12.95 8.61
CA PHE A 65 20.02 -13.19 9.82
C PHE A 65 18.64 -13.80 9.53
N HIS A 66 17.91 -13.25 8.57
CA HIS A 66 16.62 -13.80 8.14
C HIS A 66 16.74 -15.25 7.69
N ARG A 67 17.72 -15.57 6.82
CA ARG A 67 17.97 -16.94 6.35
C ARG A 67 18.32 -17.89 7.50
N ALA A 68 19.14 -17.46 8.45
CA ALA A 68 19.48 -18.27 9.62
C ALA A 68 18.24 -18.57 10.48
N ASN A 69 17.39 -17.56 10.71
CA ASN A 69 16.15 -17.74 11.47
C ASN A 69 15.17 -18.67 10.75
N GLN A 70 15.01 -18.56 9.42
CA GLN A 70 14.15 -19.46 8.66
C GLN A 70 14.62 -20.93 8.76
N ARG A 71 15.94 -21.18 8.75
CA ARG A 71 16.49 -22.52 8.97
C ARG A 71 16.19 -23.04 10.37
N ALA A 72 16.47 -22.23 11.39
CA ALA A 72 16.21 -22.62 12.78
C ALA A 72 14.73 -22.92 13.03
N LEU A 73 13.81 -22.17 12.42
CA LEU A 73 12.37 -22.42 12.50
C LEU A 73 11.98 -23.73 11.79
N ALA A 74 12.54 -24.00 10.62
CA ALA A 74 12.30 -25.23 9.89
C ALA A 74 12.78 -26.47 10.68
N ASP A 75 13.93 -26.37 11.35
CA ASP A 75 14.49 -27.46 12.16
C ASP A 75 13.59 -27.86 13.34
N VAL A 76 12.77 -26.92 13.84
CA VAL A 76 11.78 -27.18 14.91
C VAL A 76 10.36 -27.40 14.37
N GLY A 77 10.22 -27.62 13.05
CA GLY A 77 8.95 -27.94 12.40
C GLY A 77 7.99 -26.76 12.22
N VAL A 78 8.47 -25.52 12.36
CA VAL A 78 7.68 -24.31 12.08
C VAL A 78 7.78 -23.98 10.59
N PRO A 79 6.64 -23.77 9.88
CA PRO A 79 6.66 -23.43 8.47
C PRO A 79 7.44 -22.14 8.18
N THR A 80 8.22 -22.14 7.11
CA THR A 80 8.93 -20.95 6.65
C THR A 80 7.97 -19.95 6.01
N VAL A 81 8.19 -18.66 6.28
CA VAL A 81 7.39 -17.60 5.65
C VAL A 81 8.05 -17.27 4.30
N GLY A 82 7.42 -17.70 3.20
CA GLY A 82 7.82 -17.33 1.82
C GLY A 82 8.38 -18.43 0.91
N GLY A 83 8.09 -19.72 1.15
CA GLY A 83 8.38 -20.78 0.17
C GLY A 83 7.65 -20.55 -1.17
N PRO A 84 8.14 -21.12 -2.30
CA PRO A 84 7.48 -20.98 -3.60
C PRO A 84 6.04 -21.52 -3.50
N THR A 85 5.07 -20.68 -3.80
CA THR A 85 3.64 -21.02 -3.87
C THR A 85 3.38 -21.94 -5.06
N THR A 86 3.74 -23.22 -4.94
CA THR A 86 3.15 -24.30 -5.75
C THR A 86 2.01 -24.93 -4.94
N GLY A 87 0.82 -24.37 -5.12
CA GLY A 87 -0.40 -24.88 -4.53
C GLY A 87 -1.56 -23.96 -4.88
N GLY A 88 -2.28 -24.30 -5.95
CA GLY A 88 -3.41 -23.54 -6.45
C GLY A 88 -4.44 -23.28 -5.36
N SER A 89 -4.62 -22.00 -5.04
CA SER A 89 -5.85 -21.54 -4.41
C SER A 89 -6.73 -21.02 -5.54
N THR A 90 -7.67 -21.84 -5.97
CA THR A 90 -8.93 -21.36 -6.54
C THR A 90 -9.60 -20.52 -5.46
N ALA A 91 -9.26 -19.23 -5.42
CA ALA A 91 -10.09 -18.25 -4.76
C ALA A 91 -11.33 -18.06 -5.65
N GLU A 92 -12.34 -18.92 -5.47
CA GLU A 92 -13.72 -18.50 -5.69
C GLU A 92 -13.98 -17.33 -4.72
N GLY A 93 -13.76 -16.11 -5.22
CA GLY A 93 -14.25 -14.92 -4.55
C GLY A 93 -15.79 -14.96 -4.57
N PRO A 94 -16.48 -14.56 -3.49
CA PRO A 94 -17.92 -14.42 -3.52
C PRO A 94 -18.28 -13.13 -4.26
N ASN A 95 -18.17 -13.14 -5.60
CA ASN A 95 -18.82 -12.14 -6.45
C ASN A 95 -18.96 -12.64 -7.90
N ALA A 96 -19.58 -13.81 -8.06
CA ALA A 96 -20.09 -14.23 -9.36
C ALA A 96 -21.41 -13.49 -9.63
N GLY A 97 -21.40 -12.59 -10.63
CA GLY A 97 -22.59 -12.22 -11.40
C GLY A 97 -23.35 -10.98 -10.94
N ARG A 98 -22.86 -9.78 -11.31
CA ARG A 98 -23.77 -8.72 -11.78
C ARG A 98 -23.96 -8.92 -13.28
N PRO A 99 -25.15 -9.28 -13.78
CA PRO A 99 -25.38 -9.32 -15.21
C PRO A 99 -25.38 -7.89 -15.78
N ASN A 100 -24.60 -7.71 -16.84
CA ASN A 100 -24.66 -6.58 -17.76
C ASN A 100 -26.11 -6.36 -18.18
N ARG A 101 -26.64 -5.15 -17.95
CA ARG A 101 -27.86 -4.68 -18.58
C ARG A 101 -27.46 -3.91 -19.83
N GLU A 102 -27.20 -4.66 -20.90
CA GLU A 102 -27.15 -4.11 -22.26
C GLU A 102 -28.56 -4.17 -22.87
N GLY A 103 -28.98 -3.03 -23.44
CA GLY A 103 -29.89 -2.98 -24.59
C GLY A 103 -31.38 -2.67 -24.34
N ALA A 104 -31.80 -1.50 -24.84
CA ALA A 104 -33.07 -1.13 -25.50
C ALA A 104 -34.41 -1.47 -24.78
N GLU A 105 -35.37 -0.58 -24.58
CA GLU A 105 -35.94 0.50 -25.40
C GLU A 105 -36.51 1.62 -24.51
#